data_AF-A0A4Q4YZ04-F1
#
_entry.id   AF-A0A4Q4YZ04-F1
#
_cell.length_a   1.000
_cell.length_b   1.000
_cell.length_c   1.000
_cell.angle_alpha   90.00
_cell.angle_beta   90.00
_cell.angle_gamma   90.00
#
_symmetry.space_group_name_H-M   'P 1'
#
loop_
_entity.id
_entity.type
_entity.pdbx_description
1 polymer ?
#
loop_
_entity_poly.entity_id
_entity_poly.type
_entity_poly.pdbx_seq_one_letter_code
_entity_poly.pdbx_strand_id
1 'polypeptide(L)'
;EYFLKHLLGTDSSLRATEASESQRPQEVDWHQEAPEGKLDLLLTLDFRQTSTTIFSDVVLPAATWYEKHDLNTTDMHPFVHSFNPAIAPPWQTRTDWDAWQTIATKFSELAAIHLGTRKDVVAVPLLHDTPDAMANPHGVVRDWKHGECEPLPGVTMPKIVEVERDYAAVGAQMQALGPLMEKLGTLTKGVAYDVTASVDYLLHKNGAIRGGAANGRPSLKRDIHACEAILALSGTTNGHLATQGFKTLEKRTGTQLHDLAAEHEGKQITFADTQAAPVPVITSPEWSGSETGGRRYSPFTINVERLKPWHTLTGRQHFYLDHDWMTELGEGLPVYRPPLNMGALFSEPDVGDVGELGVTVRYLTPHNKWSIHSEYQD
;
A
#
# COMPACT_ATOMS: atom_id res chain seq x y z
N GLU A 1 23.44 -8.56 -3.51
CA GLU A 1 24.45 -9.09 -2.56
C GLU A 1 23.90 -9.45 -1.18
N TYR A 2 23.54 -8.53 -0.28
CA TYR A 2 23.01 -8.92 1.05
C TYR A 2 21.76 -9.79 1.00
N PHE A 3 20.87 -9.53 0.04
CA PHE A 3 19.70 -10.36 -0.23
C PHE A 3 20.10 -11.79 -0.67
N LEU A 4 21.09 -11.91 -1.56
CA LEU A 4 21.61 -13.20 -2.05
C LEU A 4 22.16 -14.05 -0.91
N LYS A 5 22.97 -13.46 -0.01
CA LYS A 5 23.55 -14.16 1.14
C LYS A 5 22.51 -14.48 2.22
N HIS A 6 21.86 -13.46 2.78
CA HIS A 6 21.09 -13.62 4.01
C HIS A 6 19.65 -14.09 3.79
N LEU A 7 19.01 -13.73 2.67
CA LEU A 7 17.65 -14.16 2.39
C LEU A 7 17.63 -15.42 1.54
N LEU A 8 18.47 -15.51 0.51
CA LEU A 8 18.49 -16.66 -0.41
C LEU A 8 19.50 -17.74 -0.06
N GLY A 9 20.57 -17.42 0.68
CA GLY A 9 21.61 -18.41 1.02
C GLY A 9 22.43 -18.86 -0.19
N THR A 10 22.61 -17.97 -1.16
CA THR A 10 23.36 -18.20 -2.41
C THR A 10 24.72 -17.51 -2.38
N ASP A 11 25.57 -17.81 -3.38
CA ASP A 11 26.82 -17.09 -3.59
C ASP A 11 26.60 -15.58 -3.65
N SER A 12 27.51 -14.82 -3.05
CA SER A 12 27.47 -13.35 -3.05
C SER A 12 28.86 -12.75 -3.18
N SER A 13 28.93 -11.51 -3.66
CA SER A 13 30.16 -10.71 -3.79
C SER A 13 30.30 -9.66 -2.68
N LEU A 14 29.74 -9.93 -1.50
CA LEU A 14 29.87 -9.04 -0.35
C LEU A 14 31.33 -8.91 0.10
N ARG A 15 31.77 -7.66 0.26
CA ARG A 15 33.13 -7.31 0.74
C ARG A 15 33.13 -6.61 2.08
N ALA A 16 31.97 -6.29 2.62
CA ALA A 16 31.84 -5.65 3.93
C ALA A 16 32.16 -6.64 5.05
N THR A 17 32.70 -6.12 6.15
CA THR A 17 32.90 -6.86 7.39
C THR A 17 31.76 -6.56 8.38
N GLU A 18 31.52 -7.49 9.29
CA GLU A 18 30.56 -7.30 10.38
C GLU A 18 30.96 -6.13 11.30
N ALA A 19 29.96 -5.53 11.97
CA ALA A 19 30.18 -4.46 12.91
C ALA A 19 31.13 -4.90 14.05
N SER A 20 32.06 -4.00 14.42
CA SER A 20 32.96 -4.22 15.55
C SER A 20 32.18 -4.27 16.88
N GLU A 21 32.78 -4.84 17.94
CA GLU A 21 32.07 -5.01 19.23
C GLU A 21 31.49 -3.72 19.79
N SER A 22 32.21 -2.60 19.63
CA SER A 22 31.76 -1.27 20.07
C SER A 22 30.61 -0.69 19.24
N GLN A 23 30.35 -1.26 18.05
CA GLN A 23 29.30 -0.85 17.12
C GLN A 23 28.14 -1.85 17.06
N ARG A 24 28.17 -2.92 17.87
CA ARG A 24 27.07 -3.89 17.94
C ARG A 24 25.80 -3.24 18.52
N PRO A 25 24.61 -3.65 18.04
CA PRO A 25 23.35 -3.13 18.55
C PRO A 25 23.15 -3.52 20.03
N GLN A 26 22.44 -2.68 20.78
CA GLN A 26 22.07 -2.95 22.18
C GLN A 26 20.68 -3.58 22.30
N GLU A 27 19.82 -3.38 21.29
CA GLU A 27 18.40 -3.76 21.30
C GLU A 27 18.08 -4.98 20.42
N VAL A 28 19.08 -5.52 19.72
CA VAL A 28 18.94 -6.68 18.82
C VAL A 28 19.99 -7.71 19.20
N ASP A 29 19.59 -8.97 19.31
CA ASP A 29 20.50 -10.07 19.62
C ASP A 29 21.58 -10.20 18.53
N TRP A 30 22.85 -10.16 18.97
CA TRP A 30 23.99 -10.32 18.07
C TRP A 30 24.37 -11.80 17.93
N HIS A 31 24.41 -12.29 16.69
CA HIS A 31 24.92 -13.62 16.36
C HIS A 31 26.33 -13.49 15.78
N GLN A 32 27.28 -14.30 16.27
CA GLN A 32 28.65 -14.30 15.73
C GLN A 32 28.69 -14.71 14.26
N GLU A 33 27.81 -15.62 13.87
CA GLU A 33 27.55 -15.98 12.48
C GLU A 33 26.12 -15.54 12.14
N ALA A 34 26.00 -14.59 11.21
CA ALA A 34 24.70 -14.09 10.77
C ALA A 34 23.94 -15.21 10.03
N PRO A 35 22.63 -15.41 10.29
CA PRO A 35 21.86 -16.41 9.56
C PRO A 35 21.83 -16.14 8.04
N GLU A 36 21.95 -17.20 7.26
CA GLU A 36 21.90 -17.21 5.80
C GLU A 36 20.73 -18.07 5.31
N GLY A 37 20.22 -17.81 4.10
CA GLY A 37 19.12 -18.60 3.52
C GLY A 37 17.83 -18.58 4.33
N LYS A 38 17.39 -17.39 4.80
CA LYS A 38 16.20 -17.26 5.66
C LYS A 38 14.87 -17.60 4.97
N LEU A 39 14.81 -17.56 3.63
CA LEU A 39 13.60 -17.89 2.89
C LEU A 39 13.56 -19.39 2.61
N ASP A 40 12.56 -20.08 3.18
CA ASP A 40 12.30 -21.49 2.86
C ASP A 40 11.71 -21.70 1.46
N LEU A 41 11.09 -20.66 0.90
CA LEU A 41 10.48 -20.68 -0.43
C LEU A 41 10.39 -19.26 -1.01
N LEU A 42 10.96 -19.07 -2.21
CA LEU A 42 10.74 -17.89 -3.05
C LEU A 42 9.87 -18.27 -4.28
N LEU A 43 8.63 -17.78 -4.26
CA LEU A 43 7.69 -17.87 -5.37
C LEU A 43 7.62 -16.54 -6.12
N THR A 44 7.83 -16.57 -7.44
CA THR A 44 7.69 -15.39 -8.30
C THR A 44 6.66 -15.64 -9.40
N LEU A 45 5.78 -14.65 -9.63
CA LEU A 45 4.88 -14.60 -10.78
C LEU A 45 5.45 -13.57 -11.75
N ASP A 46 5.74 -14.00 -12.98
CA ASP A 46 6.30 -13.10 -14.00
C ASP A 46 5.93 -13.61 -15.40
N PHE A 47 5.80 -12.70 -16.37
CA PHE A 47 5.57 -13.05 -17.78
C PHE A 47 6.89 -13.15 -18.56
N ARG A 48 8.02 -12.78 -17.94
CA ARG A 48 9.37 -12.90 -18.50
C ARG A 48 10.37 -13.40 -17.45
N GLN A 49 11.53 -13.88 -17.91
CA GLN A 49 12.56 -14.40 -17.03
C GLN A 49 13.44 -13.26 -16.47
N THR A 50 12.99 -12.62 -15.39
CA THR A 50 13.76 -11.58 -14.69
C THR A 50 14.88 -12.16 -13.82
N SER A 51 15.82 -11.32 -13.38
CA SER A 51 16.83 -11.73 -12.39
C SER A 51 16.20 -12.36 -11.14
N THR A 52 15.03 -11.86 -10.69
CA THR A 52 14.30 -12.46 -9.56
C THR A 52 13.83 -13.88 -9.88
N THR A 53 13.26 -14.13 -11.07
CA THR A 53 12.83 -15.47 -11.47
C THR A 53 13.98 -16.47 -11.54
N ILE A 54 15.20 -16.03 -11.92
CA ILE A 54 16.40 -16.89 -11.97
C ILE A 54 16.78 -17.39 -10.57
N PHE A 55 16.54 -16.58 -9.54
CA PHE A 55 16.83 -16.94 -8.14
C PHE A 55 15.62 -17.55 -7.40
N SER A 56 14.47 -17.74 -8.06
CA SER A 56 13.26 -18.26 -7.42
C SER A 56 13.19 -19.77 -7.46
N ASP A 57 12.66 -20.39 -6.40
CA ASP A 57 12.42 -21.84 -6.34
C ASP A 57 11.26 -22.24 -7.25
N VAL A 58 10.23 -21.38 -7.31
CA VAL A 58 9.04 -21.59 -8.13
C VAL A 58 8.75 -20.33 -8.91
N VAL A 59 8.60 -20.49 -10.23
CA VAL A 59 8.17 -19.43 -11.14
C VAL A 59 6.82 -19.83 -11.73
N LEU A 60 5.82 -18.97 -11.54
CA LEU A 60 4.51 -19.13 -12.15
C LEU A 60 4.37 -18.18 -13.35
N PRO A 61 3.98 -18.69 -14.53
CA PRO A 61 3.85 -17.86 -15.72
C PRO A 61 2.66 -16.91 -15.58
N ALA A 62 2.93 -15.61 -15.52
CA ALA A 62 1.91 -14.58 -15.43
C ALA A 62 1.41 -14.19 -16.84
N ALA A 63 0.14 -13.79 -16.92
CA ALA A 63 -0.41 -13.17 -18.12
C ALA A 63 0.13 -11.73 -18.27
N THR A 64 0.41 -11.34 -19.50
CA THR A 64 0.80 -9.95 -19.80
C THR A 64 -0.36 -9.00 -19.58
N TRP A 65 -0.07 -7.70 -19.63
CA TRP A 65 -1.05 -6.62 -19.53
C TRP A 65 -2.03 -6.58 -20.72
N TYR A 66 -1.74 -7.28 -21.82
CA TYR A 66 -2.65 -7.45 -22.97
C TYR A 66 -3.48 -8.73 -22.91
N GLU A 67 -3.47 -9.45 -21.79
CA GLU A 67 -4.09 -10.77 -21.63
C GLU A 67 -4.98 -10.85 -20.38
N LYS A 68 -5.19 -9.72 -19.69
CA LYS A 68 -5.96 -9.65 -18.44
C LYS A 68 -6.84 -8.41 -18.36
N HIS A 69 -7.90 -8.49 -17.55
CA HIS A 69 -8.67 -7.32 -17.16
C HIS A 69 -8.09 -6.74 -15.87
N ASP A 70 -7.89 -5.43 -15.86
CA ASP A 70 -7.45 -4.69 -14.67
C ASP A 70 -7.74 -3.18 -14.85
N LEU A 71 -7.47 -2.37 -13.85
CA LEU A 71 -7.60 -0.91 -13.86
C LEU A 71 -6.23 -0.24 -13.74
N ASN A 72 -6.10 0.95 -14.32
CA ASN A 72 -4.91 1.80 -14.15
C ASN A 72 -5.29 3.26 -13.94
N THR A 73 -4.53 3.93 -13.08
CA THR A 73 -4.58 5.36 -12.79
C THR A 73 -3.16 5.88 -12.55
N THR A 74 -3.00 7.21 -12.60
CA THR A 74 -1.72 7.89 -12.32
C THR A 74 -1.99 9.31 -11.84
N ASP A 75 -1.09 9.87 -11.04
CA ASP A 75 -1.11 11.28 -10.61
C ASP A 75 -1.05 12.27 -11.80
N MET A 76 -0.54 11.83 -12.96
CA MET A 76 -0.27 12.71 -14.10
C MET A 76 -1.55 13.21 -14.81
N HIS A 77 -2.68 12.51 -14.66
CA HIS A 77 -3.94 12.87 -15.29
C HIS A 77 -5.16 12.29 -14.53
N PRO A 78 -6.34 12.92 -14.62
CA PRO A 78 -7.50 12.52 -13.82
C PRO A 78 -8.35 11.43 -14.48
N PHE A 79 -7.74 10.44 -15.14
CA PHE A 79 -8.46 9.36 -15.82
C PHE A 79 -8.23 8.02 -15.14
N VAL A 80 -9.30 7.23 -15.06
CA VAL A 80 -9.23 5.78 -14.87
C VAL A 80 -9.50 5.09 -16.19
N HIS A 81 -8.70 4.09 -16.53
CA HIS A 81 -8.88 3.26 -17.72
C HIS A 81 -8.58 1.80 -17.40
N SER A 82 -8.93 0.91 -18.33
CA SER A 82 -8.76 -0.53 -18.15
C SER A 82 -7.59 -1.10 -18.95
N PHE A 83 -7.03 -2.20 -18.44
CA PHE A 83 -6.38 -3.21 -19.26
C PHE A 83 -7.44 -4.19 -19.78
N ASN A 84 -7.27 -4.64 -21.02
CA ASN A 84 -8.21 -5.55 -21.67
C ASN A 84 -7.44 -6.64 -22.42
N PRO A 85 -7.86 -7.91 -22.30
CA PRO A 85 -7.27 -8.99 -23.04
C PRO A 85 -7.53 -8.81 -24.54
N ALA A 86 -6.47 -8.65 -25.33
CA ALA A 86 -6.52 -8.75 -26.78
C ALA A 86 -6.70 -10.21 -27.23
N ILE A 87 -6.13 -11.13 -26.45
CA ILE A 87 -6.27 -12.58 -26.58
C ILE A 87 -6.43 -13.21 -25.18
N ALA A 88 -6.86 -14.47 -25.14
CA ALA A 88 -6.78 -15.25 -23.91
C ALA A 88 -5.29 -15.47 -23.52
N PRO A 89 -4.96 -15.56 -22.22
CA PRO A 89 -3.62 -15.91 -21.76
C PRO A 89 -3.07 -17.14 -22.49
N PRO A 90 -1.94 -17.02 -23.22
CA PRO A 90 -1.40 -18.10 -24.03
C PRO A 90 -0.71 -19.16 -23.16
N TRP A 91 -0.57 -20.37 -23.72
CA TRP A 91 0.05 -21.51 -23.04
C TRP A 91 -0.63 -21.85 -21.71
N GLN A 92 0.13 -21.73 -20.61
CA GLN A 92 -0.32 -21.99 -19.24
C GLN A 92 -0.26 -20.70 -18.40
N THR A 93 -0.10 -19.53 -19.02
CA THR A 93 -0.09 -18.26 -18.30
C THR A 93 -1.45 -18.02 -17.66
N ARG A 94 -1.44 -17.36 -16.51
CA ARG A 94 -2.67 -17.00 -15.78
C ARG A 94 -2.57 -15.56 -15.31
N THR A 95 -3.71 -14.89 -15.20
CA THR A 95 -3.73 -13.58 -14.54
C THR A 95 -3.33 -13.75 -13.07
N ASP A 96 -2.74 -12.72 -12.49
CA ASP A 96 -2.33 -12.75 -11.08
C ASP A 96 -3.53 -13.06 -10.17
N TRP A 97 -4.70 -12.50 -10.50
CA TRP A 97 -5.95 -12.75 -9.81
C TRP A 97 -6.32 -14.24 -9.81
N ASP A 98 -6.29 -14.89 -10.98
CA ASP A 98 -6.67 -16.29 -11.12
C ASP A 98 -5.65 -17.25 -10.48
N ALA A 99 -4.36 -16.92 -10.56
CA ALA A 99 -3.29 -17.65 -9.87
C ALA A 99 -3.51 -17.64 -8.35
N TRP A 100 -3.72 -16.45 -7.75
CA TRP A 100 -3.94 -16.33 -6.31
C TRP A 100 -5.27 -16.93 -5.85
N GLN A 101 -6.34 -16.84 -6.64
CA GLN A 101 -7.61 -17.53 -6.34
C GLN A 101 -7.43 -19.05 -6.25
N THR A 102 -6.57 -19.61 -7.10
CA THR A 102 -6.26 -21.05 -7.09
C THR A 102 -5.42 -21.44 -5.89
N ILE A 103 -4.38 -20.65 -5.60
CA ILE A 103 -3.53 -20.85 -4.42
C ILE A 103 -4.40 -20.78 -3.15
N ALA A 104 -5.27 -19.78 -3.03
CA ALA A 104 -6.15 -19.62 -1.88
C ALA A 104 -7.13 -20.79 -1.73
N THR A 105 -7.70 -21.28 -2.84
CA THR A 105 -8.57 -22.47 -2.84
C THR A 105 -7.81 -23.68 -2.34
N LYS A 106 -6.61 -23.93 -2.86
CA LYS A 106 -5.83 -25.11 -2.49
C LYS A 106 -5.25 -25.02 -1.08
N PHE A 107 -4.84 -23.82 -0.67
CA PHE A 107 -4.46 -23.51 0.70
C PHE A 107 -5.60 -23.84 1.66
N SER A 108 -6.83 -23.42 1.38
CA SER A 108 -7.98 -23.70 2.25
C SER A 108 -8.26 -25.19 2.46
N GLU A 109 -8.08 -26.01 1.42
CA GLU A 109 -8.22 -27.47 1.55
C GLU A 109 -7.18 -28.06 2.52
N LEU A 110 -5.93 -27.64 2.42
CA LEU A 110 -4.85 -28.08 3.31
C LEU A 110 -5.02 -27.52 4.72
N ALA A 111 -5.37 -26.24 4.82
CA ALA A 111 -5.54 -25.54 6.06
C ALA A 111 -6.75 -26.04 6.86
N ALA A 112 -7.76 -26.63 6.22
CA ALA A 112 -8.86 -27.29 6.93
C ALA A 112 -8.38 -28.43 7.84
N ILE A 113 -7.30 -29.11 7.46
CA ILE A 113 -6.72 -30.22 8.22
C ILE A 113 -5.81 -29.71 9.34
N HIS A 114 -4.98 -28.71 9.05
CA HIS A 114 -3.88 -28.30 9.93
C HIS A 114 -4.18 -27.04 10.77
N LEU A 115 -5.00 -26.12 10.26
CA LEU A 115 -5.17 -24.78 10.81
C LEU A 115 -6.60 -24.44 11.24
N GLY A 116 -7.65 -24.88 10.56
CA GLY A 116 -9.05 -24.55 10.92
C GLY A 116 -9.28 -23.07 11.25
N THR A 117 -10.13 -22.78 12.25
CA THR A 117 -10.34 -21.43 12.78
C THR A 117 -9.36 -21.12 13.92
N ARG A 118 -8.74 -19.95 13.90
CA ARG A 118 -7.76 -19.48 14.89
C ARG A 118 -8.03 -18.04 15.30
N LYS A 119 -7.64 -17.72 16.54
CA LYS A 119 -7.53 -16.35 17.04
C LYS A 119 -6.07 -15.94 16.96
N ASP A 120 -5.82 -14.95 16.13
CA ASP A 120 -4.50 -14.37 15.91
C ASP A 120 -4.34 -13.08 16.71
N VAL A 121 -3.17 -12.86 17.30
CA VAL A 121 -2.88 -11.66 18.09
C VAL A 121 -1.97 -10.75 17.27
N VAL A 122 -2.54 -9.65 16.78
CA VAL A 122 -1.88 -8.75 15.84
C VAL A 122 -1.49 -7.46 16.55
N ALA A 123 -0.20 -7.13 16.51
CA ALA A 123 0.29 -5.81 16.88
C ALA A 123 0.01 -4.82 15.73
N VAL A 124 -0.81 -3.80 15.98
CA VAL A 124 -1.16 -2.75 15.01
C VAL A 124 -0.54 -1.44 15.45
N PRO A 125 0.30 -0.78 14.63
CA PRO A 125 0.91 0.49 15.00
C PRO A 125 -0.17 1.57 15.18
N LEU A 126 0.20 2.65 15.87
CA LEU A 126 -0.63 3.85 15.97
C LEU A 126 -0.74 4.48 14.59
N LEU A 127 -1.96 4.75 14.14
CA LEU A 127 -2.22 5.17 12.76
C LEU A 127 -2.43 6.68 12.64
N HIS A 128 -1.93 7.25 11.55
CA HIS A 128 -2.35 8.57 11.11
C HIS A 128 -3.84 8.54 10.71
N ASP A 129 -4.49 9.71 10.71
CA ASP A 129 -5.93 9.87 10.40
C ASP A 129 -6.92 9.13 11.32
N THR A 130 -6.43 8.64 12.46
CA THR A 130 -7.22 8.13 13.58
C THR A 130 -6.90 8.95 14.84
N PRO A 131 -7.66 8.78 15.95
CA PRO A 131 -7.29 9.38 17.23
C PRO A 131 -5.89 9.00 17.73
N ASP A 132 -5.31 7.89 17.24
CA ASP A 132 -3.99 7.41 17.66
C ASP A 132 -2.87 8.39 17.32
N ALA A 133 -3.06 9.23 16.29
CA ALA A 133 -2.07 10.23 15.87
C ALA A 133 -1.73 11.26 16.97
N MET A 134 -2.55 11.34 18.04
CA MET A 134 -2.36 12.24 19.19
C MET A 134 -1.66 11.57 20.38
N ALA A 135 -1.09 10.37 20.20
CA ALA A 135 -0.52 9.58 21.28
C ALA A 135 0.70 10.20 21.99
N ASN A 136 1.48 11.03 21.30
CA ASN A 136 2.67 11.70 21.83
C ASN A 136 2.38 13.21 22.02
N PRO A 137 1.73 13.61 23.12
CA PRO A 137 1.43 15.02 23.37
C PRO A 137 2.73 15.82 23.44
N HIS A 138 2.74 17.00 22.80
CA HIS A 138 3.91 17.87 22.68
C HIS A 138 5.12 17.23 22.00
N GLY A 139 4.93 16.14 21.24
CA GLY A 139 6.02 15.48 20.54
C GLY A 139 7.02 14.75 21.45
N VAL A 140 6.68 14.59 22.74
CA VAL A 140 7.57 13.96 23.73
C VAL A 140 7.58 12.46 23.55
N VAL A 141 8.75 11.88 23.35
CA VAL A 141 8.95 10.43 23.21
C VAL A 141 9.26 9.84 24.57
N ARG A 142 8.52 8.79 24.94
CA ARG A 142 8.76 8.02 26.16
C ARG A 142 8.77 6.54 25.83
N ASP A 143 9.79 5.84 26.29
CA ASP A 143 9.92 4.40 26.11
C ASP A 143 9.44 3.64 27.35
N TRP A 144 8.37 2.86 27.17
CA TRP A 144 7.84 1.99 28.22
C TRP A 144 8.81 0.88 28.62
N LYS A 145 9.69 0.42 27.72
CA LYS A 145 10.70 -0.61 28.01
C LYS A 145 11.74 -0.12 29.00
N HIS A 146 12.05 1.17 28.97
CA HIS A 146 12.96 1.83 29.90
C HIS A 146 12.26 2.39 31.15
N GLY A 147 10.95 2.17 31.30
CA GLY A 147 10.17 2.60 32.46
C GLY A 147 9.80 4.09 32.45
N GLU A 148 9.88 4.76 31.30
CA GLU A 148 9.58 6.19 31.17
C GLU A 148 8.06 6.46 31.08
N CYS A 149 7.27 5.43 30.76
CA CYS A 149 5.82 5.44 30.78
C CYS A 149 5.24 4.03 30.97
N GLU A 150 3.95 3.93 31.28
CA GLU A 150 3.23 2.66 31.33
C GLU A 150 3.02 2.07 29.92
N PRO A 151 3.14 0.75 29.72
CA PRO A 151 2.86 0.10 28.44
C PRO A 151 1.34 -0.06 28.21
N LEU A 152 0.74 0.92 27.52
CA LEU A 152 -0.69 1.02 27.26
C LEU A 152 -0.96 0.77 25.76
N PRO A 153 -1.54 -0.40 25.38
CA PRO A 153 -1.85 -0.71 24.00
C PRO A 153 -2.71 0.36 23.32
N GLY A 154 -2.25 0.87 22.19
CA GLY A 154 -2.94 1.93 21.46
C GLY A 154 -2.66 3.36 21.96
N VAL A 155 -1.76 3.52 22.94
CA VAL A 155 -1.32 4.83 23.44
C VAL A 155 0.20 4.92 23.45
N THR A 156 0.90 4.13 24.27
CA THR A 156 2.37 4.19 24.39
C THR A 156 3.07 3.00 23.72
N MET A 157 2.30 2.05 23.20
CA MET A 157 2.76 0.90 22.42
C MET A 157 1.72 0.54 21.35
N PRO A 158 2.06 -0.34 20.37
CA PRO A 158 1.09 -0.81 19.38
C PRO A 158 -0.18 -1.36 20.03
N LYS A 159 -1.32 -1.22 19.33
CA LYS A 159 -2.55 -1.91 19.71
C LYS A 159 -2.32 -3.40 19.61
N ILE A 160 -2.85 -4.16 20.57
CA ILE A 160 -2.83 -5.62 20.53
C ILE A 160 -4.26 -6.08 20.23
N VAL A 161 -4.49 -6.54 19.01
CA VAL A 161 -5.85 -6.82 18.49
C VAL A 161 -5.99 -8.31 18.22
N GLU A 162 -7.08 -8.89 18.72
CA GLU A 162 -7.47 -10.26 18.36
C GLU A 162 -8.17 -10.27 16.99
N VAL A 163 -7.70 -11.09 16.06
CA VAL A 163 -8.30 -11.31 14.74
C VAL A 163 -8.66 -12.78 14.59
N GLU A 164 -9.94 -13.07 14.40
CA GLU A 164 -10.38 -14.42 14.06
C GLU A 164 -10.12 -14.71 12.57
N ARG A 165 -9.41 -15.80 12.29
CA ARG A 165 -9.08 -16.27 10.94
C ARG A 165 -9.63 -17.68 10.75
N ASP A 166 -10.57 -17.82 9.82
CA ASP A 166 -11.02 -19.12 9.35
C ASP A 166 -10.18 -19.55 8.14
N TYR A 167 -9.08 -20.26 8.38
CA TYR A 167 -8.14 -20.64 7.33
C TYR A 167 -8.75 -21.61 6.30
N ALA A 168 -9.71 -22.43 6.73
CA ALA A 168 -10.45 -23.33 5.84
C ALA A 168 -11.37 -22.56 4.87
N ALA A 169 -11.68 -21.29 5.15
CA ALA A 169 -12.56 -20.45 4.34
C ALA A 169 -11.82 -19.40 3.50
N VAL A 170 -10.49 -19.27 3.60
CA VAL A 170 -9.71 -18.23 2.87
C VAL A 170 -10.02 -18.17 1.38
N GLY A 171 -10.07 -19.31 0.68
CA GLY A 171 -10.44 -19.36 -0.74
C GLY A 171 -11.86 -18.85 -1.01
N ALA A 172 -12.82 -19.19 -0.14
CA ALA A 172 -14.20 -18.68 -0.26
C ALA A 172 -14.30 -17.18 0.06
N GLN A 173 -13.51 -16.71 1.03
CA GLN A 173 -13.44 -15.30 1.42
C GLN A 173 -12.78 -14.44 0.33
N MET A 174 -11.72 -14.93 -0.34
CA MET A 174 -11.07 -14.23 -1.46
C MET A 174 -12.01 -14.07 -2.67
N GLN A 175 -12.97 -14.97 -2.84
CA GLN A 175 -13.94 -14.94 -3.94
C GLN A 175 -15.14 -14.02 -3.68
N ALA A 176 -15.21 -13.32 -2.55
CA ALA A 176 -16.41 -12.59 -2.14
C ALA A 176 -16.13 -11.28 -1.42
N LEU A 177 -17.03 -10.31 -1.57
CA LEU A 177 -16.98 -9.08 -0.77
C LEU A 177 -17.45 -9.37 0.66
N GLY A 178 -16.55 -9.20 1.63
CA GLY A 178 -16.78 -9.54 3.03
C GLY A 178 -17.91 -8.71 3.70
N PRO A 179 -18.55 -9.24 4.75
CA PRO A 179 -19.73 -8.64 5.41
C PRO A 179 -19.42 -7.44 6.31
N LEU A 180 -18.13 -7.10 6.50
CA LEU A 180 -17.76 -5.92 7.28
C LEU A 180 -18.08 -4.62 6.53
N MET A 181 -18.21 -4.66 5.19
CA MET A 181 -18.54 -3.48 4.40
C MET A 181 -19.90 -2.89 4.79
N GLU A 182 -20.92 -3.71 5.04
CA GLU A 182 -22.24 -3.22 5.51
C GLU A 182 -22.28 -2.97 7.01
N LYS A 183 -21.44 -3.66 7.80
CA LYS A 183 -21.44 -3.51 9.27
C LYS A 183 -20.66 -2.29 9.75
N LEU A 184 -19.52 -2.03 9.13
CA LEU A 184 -18.56 -1.01 9.55
C LEU A 184 -18.38 0.11 8.52
N GLY A 185 -18.78 -0.12 7.27
CA GLY A 185 -18.48 0.81 6.18
C GLY A 185 -17.03 0.74 5.72
N THR A 186 -16.57 1.82 5.08
CA THR A 186 -15.14 2.04 4.76
C THR A 186 -14.65 3.32 5.41
N LEU A 187 -13.32 3.43 5.59
CA LEU A 187 -12.67 4.61 6.13
C LEU A 187 -11.49 5.00 5.23
N THR A 188 -11.51 6.24 4.74
CA THR A 188 -10.40 6.78 3.94
C THR A 188 -10.02 8.16 4.47
N LYS A 189 -8.75 8.33 4.87
CA LYS A 189 -8.21 9.60 5.42
C LYS A 189 -9.09 10.22 6.52
N GLY A 190 -9.56 9.38 7.45
CA GLY A 190 -10.39 9.81 8.58
C GLY A 190 -11.83 10.20 8.21
N VAL A 191 -12.29 9.88 6.99
CA VAL A 191 -13.66 10.06 6.53
C VAL A 191 -14.33 8.70 6.39
N ALA A 192 -15.42 8.49 7.13
CA ALA A 192 -16.19 7.25 7.10
C ALA A 192 -17.25 7.29 6.00
N TYR A 193 -17.46 6.15 5.35
CA TYR A 193 -18.46 5.96 4.31
C TYR A 193 -19.38 4.80 4.65
N ASP A 194 -20.68 5.03 4.52
CA ASP A 194 -21.67 3.97 4.36
C ASP A 194 -21.65 3.50 2.91
N VAL A 195 -21.33 2.23 2.72
CA VAL A 195 -21.24 1.59 1.40
C VAL A 195 -22.32 0.54 1.16
N THR A 196 -23.36 0.49 2.00
CA THR A 196 -24.42 -0.54 1.94
C THR A 196 -25.06 -0.58 0.56
N ALA A 197 -25.43 0.58 0.00
CA ALA A 197 -26.00 0.67 -1.34
C ALA A 197 -25.03 0.21 -2.44
N SER A 198 -23.72 0.46 -2.28
CA SER A 198 -22.70 -0.04 -3.21
C SER A 198 -22.55 -1.56 -3.12
N VAL A 199 -22.67 -2.14 -1.92
CA VAL A 199 -22.66 -3.61 -1.74
C VAL A 199 -23.89 -4.24 -2.41
N ASP A 200 -25.07 -3.65 -2.25
CA ASP A 200 -26.29 -4.09 -2.92
C ASP A 200 -26.15 -3.99 -4.45
N TYR A 201 -25.60 -2.88 -4.96
CA TYR A 201 -25.29 -2.73 -6.38
C TYR A 201 -24.37 -3.87 -6.87
N LEU A 202 -23.29 -4.16 -6.14
CA LEU A 202 -22.34 -5.21 -6.51
C LEU A 202 -22.96 -6.60 -6.47
N LEU A 203 -23.91 -6.86 -5.56
CA LEU A 203 -24.65 -8.12 -5.53
C LEU A 203 -25.43 -8.35 -6.84
N HIS A 204 -26.04 -7.29 -7.38
CA HIS A 204 -26.76 -7.35 -8.65
C HIS A 204 -25.81 -7.37 -9.85
N LYS A 205 -24.74 -6.57 -9.82
CA LYS A 205 -23.78 -6.40 -10.91
C LYS A 205 -22.87 -7.62 -11.10
N ASN A 206 -22.30 -8.13 -10.01
CA ASN A 206 -21.35 -9.26 -10.04
C ASN A 206 -22.04 -10.61 -9.80
N GLY A 207 -23.27 -10.59 -9.28
CA GLY A 207 -23.97 -11.78 -8.82
C GLY A 207 -23.52 -12.23 -7.43
N ALA A 208 -24.32 -13.12 -6.84
CA ALA A 208 -24.05 -13.70 -5.53
C ALA A 208 -23.21 -14.99 -5.63
N ILE A 209 -22.31 -15.20 -4.67
CA ILE A 209 -21.70 -16.50 -4.42
C ILE A 209 -22.78 -17.49 -3.96
N ARG A 210 -22.73 -18.72 -4.46
CA ARG A 210 -23.69 -19.79 -4.13
C ARG A 210 -22.98 -20.91 -3.35
N GLY A 211 -23.44 -21.16 -2.13
CA GLY A 211 -22.89 -22.16 -1.22
C GLY A 211 -21.63 -21.70 -0.47
N GLY A 212 -21.21 -22.53 0.49
CA GLY A 212 -20.00 -22.30 1.29
C GLY A 212 -20.08 -21.12 2.26
N ALA A 213 -18.93 -20.78 2.85
CA ALA A 213 -18.82 -19.75 3.90
C ALA A 213 -19.19 -18.32 3.43
N ALA A 214 -19.09 -18.05 2.13
CA ALA A 214 -19.40 -16.75 1.53
C ALA A 214 -20.75 -16.73 0.79
N ASN A 215 -21.66 -17.67 1.07
CA ASN A 215 -22.96 -17.75 0.39
C ASN A 215 -23.75 -16.43 0.50
N GLY A 216 -24.30 -15.99 -0.64
CA GLY A 216 -25.11 -14.77 -0.72
C GLY A 216 -24.31 -13.46 -0.80
N ARG A 217 -22.98 -13.51 -0.67
CA ARG A 217 -22.12 -12.33 -0.79
C ARG A 217 -21.88 -11.93 -2.26
N PRO A 218 -21.66 -10.64 -2.58
CA PRO A 218 -21.25 -10.24 -3.93
C PRO A 218 -19.98 -10.97 -4.36
N SER A 219 -19.99 -11.50 -5.58
CA SER A 219 -18.86 -12.23 -6.12
C SER A 219 -17.69 -11.30 -6.44
N LEU A 220 -16.48 -11.74 -6.12
CA LEU A 220 -15.18 -11.22 -6.57
C LEU A 220 -14.40 -12.30 -7.36
N LYS A 221 -15.08 -13.36 -7.82
CA LYS A 221 -14.40 -14.53 -8.43
C LYS A 221 -13.58 -14.18 -9.68
N ARG A 222 -14.07 -13.24 -10.50
CA ARG A 222 -13.39 -12.78 -11.71
C ARG A 222 -12.66 -11.45 -11.45
N ASP A 223 -11.60 -11.20 -12.19
CA ASP A 223 -10.87 -9.93 -12.19
C ASP A 223 -11.78 -8.71 -12.45
N ILE A 224 -12.71 -8.80 -13.41
CA ILE A 224 -13.73 -7.75 -13.67
C ILE A 224 -14.60 -7.49 -12.43
N HIS A 225 -14.92 -8.52 -11.64
CA HIS A 225 -15.73 -8.33 -10.43
C HIS A 225 -14.97 -7.51 -9.37
N ALA A 226 -13.67 -7.73 -9.24
CA ALA A 226 -12.81 -6.93 -8.39
C ALA A 226 -12.68 -5.49 -8.90
N CYS A 227 -12.55 -5.30 -10.21
CA CYS A 227 -12.54 -3.97 -10.83
C CYS A 227 -13.85 -3.20 -10.57
N GLU A 228 -15.00 -3.84 -10.76
CA GLU A 228 -16.31 -3.25 -10.44
C GLU A 228 -16.44 -2.91 -8.95
N ALA A 229 -15.91 -3.75 -8.06
CA ALA A 229 -15.91 -3.46 -6.62
C ALA A 229 -15.06 -2.23 -6.28
N ILE A 230 -13.87 -2.09 -6.86
CA ILE A 230 -13.01 -0.90 -6.69
C ILE A 230 -13.76 0.36 -7.13
N LEU A 231 -14.37 0.33 -8.32
CA LEU A 231 -15.10 1.48 -8.89
C LEU A 231 -16.38 1.82 -8.09
N ALA A 232 -17.09 0.82 -7.58
CA ALA A 232 -18.32 1.04 -6.82
C ALA A 232 -18.06 1.56 -5.39
N LEU A 233 -16.88 1.29 -4.82
CA LEU A 233 -16.53 1.58 -3.43
C LEU A 233 -15.61 2.80 -3.25
N SER A 234 -15.12 3.43 -4.32
CA SER A 234 -14.33 4.67 -4.23
C SER A 234 -15.17 5.90 -4.55
N GLY A 235 -15.00 6.96 -3.75
CA GLY A 235 -15.59 8.27 -4.04
C GLY A 235 -15.03 8.93 -5.31
N THR A 236 -13.87 8.49 -5.82
CA THR A 236 -13.35 9.02 -7.09
C THR A 236 -14.09 8.50 -8.32
N THR A 237 -14.89 7.45 -8.16
CA THR A 237 -15.57 6.75 -9.28
C THR A 237 -17.06 6.52 -9.02
N ASN A 238 -17.51 6.70 -7.78
CA ASN A 238 -18.90 6.72 -7.38
C ASN A 238 -19.26 8.08 -6.76
N GLY A 239 -20.03 8.89 -7.49
CA GLY A 239 -20.39 10.25 -7.10
C GLY A 239 -21.31 10.34 -5.89
N HIS A 240 -22.09 9.29 -5.62
CA HIS A 240 -22.86 9.20 -4.38
C HIS A 240 -21.90 9.13 -3.19
N LEU A 241 -20.87 8.27 -3.25
CA LEU A 241 -19.86 8.18 -2.20
C LEU A 241 -19.01 9.45 -2.11
N ALA A 242 -18.63 10.07 -3.23
CA ALA A 242 -17.92 11.35 -3.25
C ALA A 242 -18.68 12.43 -2.44
N THR A 243 -19.97 12.57 -2.74
CA THR A 243 -20.85 13.55 -2.11
C THR A 243 -21.10 13.21 -0.65
N GLN A 244 -21.33 11.93 -0.33
CA GLN A 244 -21.47 11.43 1.04
C GLN A 244 -20.21 11.70 1.87
N GLY A 245 -19.04 11.40 1.33
CA GLY A 245 -17.75 11.61 1.97
C GLY A 245 -17.51 13.08 2.31
N PHE A 246 -17.81 13.99 1.37
CA PHE A 246 -17.75 15.42 1.67
C PHE A 246 -18.75 15.81 2.76
N LYS A 247 -20.02 15.39 2.67
CA LYS A 247 -21.03 15.64 3.74
C LYS A 247 -20.56 15.12 5.11
N THR A 248 -19.85 14.00 5.15
CA THR A 248 -19.24 13.49 6.39
C THR A 248 -18.10 14.39 6.87
N LEU A 249 -17.21 14.82 5.96
CA LEU A 249 -16.11 15.72 6.29
C LEU A 249 -16.59 17.10 6.77
N GLU A 250 -17.66 17.64 6.19
CA GLU A 250 -18.29 18.91 6.58
C GLU A 250 -18.71 18.93 8.06
N LYS A 251 -19.12 17.79 8.62
CA LYS A 251 -19.47 17.67 10.06
C LYS A 251 -18.27 17.98 10.96
N ARG A 252 -17.05 17.70 10.49
CA ARG A 252 -15.80 17.97 11.22
C ARG A 252 -15.25 19.36 10.93
N THR A 253 -15.35 19.83 9.69
CA THR A 253 -14.75 21.10 9.26
C THR A 253 -15.67 22.32 9.42
N GLY A 254 -16.99 22.11 9.50
CA GLY A 254 -17.98 23.19 9.52
C GLY A 254 -18.04 24.01 8.23
N THR A 255 -17.33 23.59 7.17
CA THR A 255 -17.25 24.32 5.89
C THR A 255 -17.93 23.49 4.82
N GLN A 256 -18.79 24.09 3.99
CA GLN A 256 -19.39 23.39 2.85
C GLN A 256 -18.31 22.90 1.89
N LEU A 257 -18.44 21.69 1.38
CA LEU A 257 -17.54 20.95 0.50
C LEU A 257 -18.28 20.00 -0.46
N HIS A 258 -19.49 19.53 -0.13
CA HIS A 258 -20.18 18.53 -0.96
C HIS A 258 -20.63 19.05 -2.33
N ASP A 259 -20.74 20.37 -2.48
CA ASP A 259 -20.94 21.03 -3.77
C ASP A 259 -19.83 20.71 -4.78
N LEU A 260 -18.62 20.34 -4.31
CA LEU A 260 -17.52 19.92 -5.19
C LEU A 260 -17.83 18.64 -5.97
N ALA A 261 -18.74 17.79 -5.49
CA ALA A 261 -19.12 16.53 -6.12
C ALA A 261 -20.59 16.49 -6.57
N ALA A 262 -21.40 17.50 -6.21
CA ALA A 262 -22.86 17.46 -6.36
C ALA A 262 -23.33 17.29 -7.81
N GLU A 263 -22.67 17.92 -8.79
CA GLU A 263 -22.99 17.75 -10.22
C GLU A 263 -22.77 16.31 -10.73
N HIS A 264 -21.99 15.52 -9.98
CA HIS A 264 -21.69 14.13 -10.29
C HIS A 264 -22.33 13.15 -9.31
N GLU A 265 -23.21 13.56 -8.39
CA GLU A 265 -23.78 12.67 -7.36
C GLU A 265 -24.46 11.42 -7.95
N GLY A 266 -25.10 11.55 -9.11
CA GLY A 266 -25.72 10.43 -9.84
C GLY A 266 -24.78 9.65 -10.77
N LYS A 267 -23.50 10.03 -10.88
CA LYS A 267 -22.52 9.37 -11.76
C LYS A 267 -21.88 8.20 -11.04
N GLN A 268 -21.88 7.04 -11.68
CA GLN A 268 -21.15 5.86 -11.23
C GLN A 268 -20.39 5.28 -12.43
N ILE A 269 -19.05 5.29 -12.34
CA ILE A 269 -18.18 4.74 -13.37
C ILE A 269 -18.19 3.21 -13.23
N THR A 270 -18.46 2.51 -14.32
CA THR A 270 -18.43 1.04 -14.39
C THR A 270 -17.20 0.57 -15.14
N PHE A 271 -16.85 -0.71 -15.01
CA PHE A 271 -15.71 -1.24 -15.76
C PHE A 271 -15.92 -1.10 -17.27
N ALA A 272 -17.15 -1.33 -17.75
CA ALA A 272 -17.50 -1.16 -19.16
C ALA A 272 -17.25 0.28 -19.68
N ASP A 273 -17.49 1.31 -18.85
CA ASP A 273 -17.19 2.68 -19.23
C ASP A 273 -15.69 2.87 -19.47
N THR A 274 -14.85 2.29 -18.61
CA THR A 274 -13.37 2.34 -18.73
C THR A 274 -12.82 1.51 -19.90
N GLN A 275 -13.60 0.58 -20.44
CA GLN A 275 -13.25 -0.17 -21.66
C GLN A 275 -13.60 0.63 -22.91
N ALA A 276 -14.69 1.40 -22.87
CA ALA A 276 -15.11 2.24 -23.98
C ALA A 276 -14.16 3.43 -24.20
N ALA A 277 -13.72 4.09 -23.13
CA ALA A 277 -12.72 5.15 -23.16
C ALA A 277 -12.15 5.40 -21.75
N PRO A 278 -10.98 6.06 -21.62
CA PRO A 278 -10.55 6.62 -20.34
C PRO A 278 -11.60 7.58 -19.75
N VAL A 279 -11.97 7.38 -18.49
CA VAL A 279 -13.07 8.12 -17.84
C VAL A 279 -12.51 9.10 -16.82
N PRO A 280 -12.88 10.40 -16.88
CA PRO A 280 -12.53 11.36 -15.84
C PRO A 280 -13.10 10.96 -14.48
N VAL A 281 -12.26 10.97 -13.45
CA VAL A 281 -12.63 10.74 -12.05
C VAL A 281 -13.44 11.91 -11.48
N ILE A 282 -13.98 11.72 -10.28
CA ILE A 282 -14.83 12.65 -9.55
C ILE A 282 -14.02 13.26 -8.41
N THR A 283 -14.14 14.58 -8.20
CA THR A 283 -13.59 15.25 -7.02
C THR A 283 -14.09 14.56 -5.74
N SER A 284 -13.17 14.11 -4.89
CA SER A 284 -13.47 13.32 -3.68
C SER A 284 -12.62 13.80 -2.50
N PRO A 285 -13.09 13.71 -1.24
CA PRO A 285 -12.30 14.06 -0.06
C PRO A 285 -11.10 13.13 0.19
N GLU A 286 -10.99 12.03 -0.58
CA GLU A 286 -9.81 11.19 -0.67
C GLU A 286 -8.57 11.98 -1.12
N TRP A 287 -8.76 13.09 -1.83
CA TRP A 287 -7.71 13.93 -2.38
C TRP A 287 -7.81 15.38 -1.89
N SER A 288 -6.82 16.19 -2.26
CA SER A 288 -6.71 17.58 -1.83
C SER A 288 -6.96 18.59 -2.95
N GLY A 289 -7.01 18.14 -4.21
CA GLY A 289 -7.38 18.96 -5.37
C GLY A 289 -8.84 18.86 -5.75
N SER A 290 -9.21 19.60 -6.80
CA SER A 290 -10.57 19.63 -7.34
C SER A 290 -10.52 19.85 -8.85
N GLU A 291 -11.38 19.12 -9.57
CA GLU A 291 -11.66 19.25 -11.01
C GLU A 291 -13.02 19.93 -11.26
N THR A 292 -13.72 20.30 -10.19
CA THR A 292 -15.05 20.92 -10.21
C THR A 292 -15.05 22.20 -11.05
N GLY A 293 -16.09 22.41 -11.84
CA GLY A 293 -16.20 23.56 -12.74
C GLY A 293 -15.27 23.50 -13.96
N GLY A 294 -14.72 22.32 -14.28
CA GLY A 294 -13.90 22.10 -15.48
C GLY A 294 -12.44 22.53 -15.34
N ARG A 295 -11.98 22.84 -14.12
CA ARG A 295 -10.56 23.16 -13.86
C ARG A 295 -9.70 21.88 -13.94
N ARG A 296 -8.40 22.07 -14.14
CA ARG A 296 -7.42 20.99 -13.98
C ARG A 296 -7.14 20.77 -12.49
N TYR A 297 -6.91 19.51 -12.11
CA TYR A 297 -6.51 19.15 -10.77
C TYR A 297 -5.26 19.94 -10.36
N SER A 298 -5.28 20.48 -9.14
CA SER A 298 -4.12 21.06 -8.48
C SER A 298 -4.15 20.65 -7.00
N PRO A 299 -3.09 20.04 -6.45
CA PRO A 299 -3.10 19.57 -5.08
C PRO A 299 -3.34 20.73 -4.11
N PHE A 300 -3.95 20.43 -2.97
CA PHE A 300 -4.26 21.38 -1.90
C PHE A 300 -5.22 22.52 -2.26
N THR A 301 -5.84 22.50 -3.45
CA THR A 301 -6.92 23.43 -3.83
C THR A 301 -8.02 23.46 -2.77
N ILE A 302 -8.48 22.29 -2.31
CA ILE A 302 -9.52 22.21 -1.27
C ILE A 302 -9.01 22.81 0.05
N ASN A 303 -7.74 22.57 0.40
CA ASN A 303 -7.17 23.13 1.64
C ASN A 303 -7.10 24.66 1.61
N VAL A 304 -6.65 25.23 0.50
CA VAL A 304 -6.45 26.67 0.35
C VAL A 304 -7.77 27.41 0.11
N GLU A 305 -8.58 26.94 -0.85
CA GLU A 305 -9.79 27.65 -1.29
C GLU A 305 -11.01 27.33 -0.42
N ARG A 306 -11.03 26.16 0.25
CA ARG A 306 -12.14 25.71 1.10
C ARG A 306 -11.76 25.58 2.57
N LEU A 307 -10.59 26.10 2.95
CA LEU A 307 -10.10 26.13 4.33
C LEU A 307 -10.11 24.76 5.03
N LYS A 308 -10.01 23.66 4.27
CA LYS A 308 -9.86 22.32 4.83
C LYS A 308 -8.47 22.25 5.50
N PRO A 309 -8.37 21.93 6.79
CA PRO A 309 -7.07 21.78 7.45
C PRO A 309 -6.18 20.72 6.77
N TRP A 310 -4.87 20.94 6.77
CA TRP A 310 -3.90 19.88 6.53
C TRP A 310 -3.90 18.92 7.71
N HIS A 311 -3.59 17.65 7.48
CA HIS A 311 -3.54 16.65 8.54
C HIS A 311 -2.18 16.74 9.25
N THR A 312 -1.93 17.89 9.86
CA THR A 312 -0.72 18.22 10.64
C THR A 312 -1.15 18.73 12.01
N LEU A 313 -0.23 18.77 12.98
CA LEU A 313 -0.52 19.27 14.34
C LEU A 313 -1.16 20.67 14.33
N THR A 314 -0.71 21.55 13.43
CA THR A 314 -1.19 22.94 13.33
C THR A 314 -2.41 23.11 12.41
N GLY A 315 -2.84 22.04 11.72
CA GLY A 315 -3.87 22.12 10.69
C GLY A 315 -3.42 22.84 9.41
N ARG A 316 -2.12 23.15 9.27
CA ARG A 316 -1.51 24.02 8.24
C ARG A 316 -0.28 23.36 7.63
N GLN A 317 0.27 23.96 6.58
CA GLN A 317 1.62 23.60 6.13
C GLN A 317 2.60 23.83 7.29
N HIS A 318 3.20 22.76 7.78
CA HIS A 318 3.88 22.72 9.07
C HIS A 318 5.41 22.80 8.87
N PHE A 319 5.99 23.98 9.08
CA PHE A 319 7.41 24.23 8.84
C PHE A 319 8.29 24.01 10.08
N TYR A 320 7.70 24.00 11.27
CA TYR A 320 8.39 23.73 12.53
C TYR A 320 7.95 22.36 13.06
N LEU A 321 8.88 21.46 13.34
CA LEU A 321 8.58 20.12 13.84
C LEU A 321 9.11 19.99 15.27
N ASP A 322 8.21 19.98 16.24
CA ASP A 322 8.50 20.00 17.68
C ASP A 322 8.60 18.61 18.33
N HIS A 323 8.71 17.55 17.51
CA HIS A 323 8.92 16.19 18.01
C HIS A 323 10.34 16.00 18.54
N ASP A 324 10.52 15.27 19.64
CA ASP A 324 11.83 15.08 20.29
C ASP A 324 12.89 14.60 19.30
N TRP A 325 12.58 13.59 18.47
CA TRP A 325 13.53 13.11 17.45
C TRP A 325 13.90 14.17 16.40
N MET A 326 12.96 15.01 15.98
CA MET A 326 13.26 16.10 15.04
C MET A 326 14.16 17.15 15.70
N THR A 327 13.96 17.40 16.99
CA THR A 327 14.79 18.30 17.79
C THR A 327 16.19 17.72 17.99
N GLU A 328 16.30 16.45 18.35
CA GLU A 328 17.58 15.74 18.56
C GLU A 328 18.42 15.71 17.29
N LEU A 329 17.79 15.44 16.14
CA LEU A 329 18.44 15.48 14.85
C LEU A 329 18.79 16.92 14.41
N GLY A 330 18.18 17.95 14.99
CA GLY A 330 18.36 19.34 14.57
C GLY A 330 17.58 19.71 13.30
N GLU A 331 16.49 18.99 13.03
CA GLU A 331 15.61 19.15 11.86
C GLU A 331 14.22 19.72 12.23
N GLY A 332 14.14 20.36 13.40
CA GLY A 332 12.94 21.11 13.80
C GLY A 332 12.59 22.25 12.83
N LEU A 333 13.54 22.72 12.02
CA LEU A 333 13.32 23.57 10.84
C LEU A 333 14.08 22.99 9.64
N PRO A 334 13.71 23.36 8.40
CA PRO A 334 14.49 23.01 7.23
C PRO A 334 15.93 23.53 7.32
N VAL A 335 16.90 22.64 7.16
CA VAL A 335 18.34 22.94 7.22
C VAL A 335 19.09 22.26 6.07
N TYR A 336 20.28 22.77 5.75
CA TYR A 336 21.18 22.07 4.84
C TYR A 336 21.82 20.87 5.54
N ARG A 337 21.76 19.70 4.88
CA ARG A 337 22.51 18.49 5.24
C ARG A 337 23.42 18.12 4.08
N PRO A 338 24.75 18.04 4.27
CA PRO A 338 25.61 17.50 3.23
C PRO A 338 25.33 16.00 3.03
N PRO A 339 25.69 15.43 1.86
CA PRO A 339 25.73 13.98 1.70
C PRO A 339 26.55 13.32 2.82
N LEU A 340 26.15 12.12 3.24
CA LEU A 340 26.90 11.35 4.23
C LEU A 340 28.36 11.16 3.79
N ASN A 341 29.29 11.34 4.72
CA ASN A 341 30.70 11.09 4.47
C ASN A 341 30.98 9.59 4.62
N MET A 342 30.89 8.86 3.52
CA MET A 342 31.10 7.41 3.50
C MET A 342 32.53 7.00 3.88
N GLY A 343 33.54 7.83 3.56
CA GLY A 343 34.92 7.59 3.98
C GLY A 343 35.08 7.65 5.49
N ALA A 344 34.49 8.67 6.13
CA ALA A 344 34.50 8.79 7.59
C ALA A 344 33.68 7.70 8.30
N LEU A 345 32.56 7.27 7.72
CA LEU A 345 31.63 6.32 8.36
C LEU A 345 32.03 4.86 8.15
N PHE A 346 32.57 4.53 6.98
CA PHE A 346 32.79 3.15 6.54
C PHE A 346 34.19 2.89 6.01
N SER A 347 35.11 3.86 6.14
CA SER A 347 36.49 3.76 5.60
C SER A 347 36.53 3.47 4.09
N GLU A 348 35.51 3.92 3.36
CA GLU A 348 35.53 3.93 1.89
C GLU A 348 36.54 4.98 1.38
N PRO A 349 37.10 4.82 0.16
CA PRO A 349 37.94 5.85 -0.46
C PRO A 349 37.23 7.20 -0.59
N ASP A 350 37.98 8.29 -0.54
CA ASP A 350 37.43 9.63 -0.73
C ASP A 350 37.13 9.89 -2.22
N VAL A 351 36.08 10.67 -2.49
CA VAL A 351 35.72 11.05 -3.86
C VAL A 351 36.88 11.83 -4.50
N GLY A 352 37.38 11.33 -5.63
CA GLY A 352 38.54 11.87 -6.34
C GLY A 352 39.85 11.11 -6.10
N ASP A 353 39.90 10.18 -5.12
CA ASP A 353 41.07 9.33 -4.92
C ASP A 353 41.38 8.50 -6.16
N VAL A 354 42.66 8.46 -6.55
CA VAL A 354 43.15 7.69 -7.70
C VAL A 354 44.11 6.61 -7.22
N GLY A 355 43.78 5.35 -7.51
CA GLY A 355 44.62 4.18 -7.24
C GLY A 355 44.97 3.41 -8.51
N GLU A 356 45.68 2.29 -8.36
CA GLU A 356 46.07 1.43 -9.50
C GLU A 356 44.87 0.92 -10.31
N LEU A 357 43.73 0.68 -9.63
CA LEU A 357 42.54 0.07 -10.21
C LEU A 357 41.48 1.09 -10.69
N GLY A 358 41.67 2.39 -10.45
CA GLY A 358 40.72 3.41 -10.90
C GLY A 358 40.65 4.67 -10.04
N VAL A 359 39.54 5.39 -10.20
CA VAL A 359 39.22 6.64 -9.49
C VAL A 359 37.90 6.50 -8.73
N THR A 360 37.85 7.04 -7.52
CA THR A 360 36.63 7.06 -6.71
C THR A 360 35.70 8.17 -7.16
N VAL A 361 34.46 7.83 -7.48
CA VAL A 361 33.43 8.78 -7.95
C VAL A 361 32.12 8.59 -7.20
N ARG A 362 31.23 9.59 -7.29
CA ARG A 362 29.86 9.42 -6.80
C ARG A 362 29.09 8.53 -7.75
N TYR A 363 28.61 7.40 -7.22
CA TYR A 363 27.76 6.49 -7.98
C TYR A 363 26.31 6.96 -7.95
N LEU A 364 25.82 7.47 -9.07
CA LEU A 364 24.44 7.93 -9.24
C LEU A 364 23.67 6.91 -10.07
N THR A 365 22.47 6.55 -9.63
CA THR A 365 21.58 5.59 -10.31
C THR A 365 20.29 6.28 -10.78
N PRO A 366 20.36 7.29 -11.66
CA PRO A 366 19.16 7.89 -12.22
C PRO A 366 18.36 6.87 -13.03
N HIS A 367 17.06 7.07 -13.14
CA HIS A 367 16.20 6.18 -13.91
C HIS A 367 16.62 6.17 -15.39
N ASN A 368 16.51 5.00 -16.01
CA ASN A 368 16.95 4.76 -17.38
C ASN A 368 15.96 5.38 -18.39
N LYS A 369 16.49 5.82 -19.55
CA LYS A 369 15.68 6.27 -20.68
C LYS A 369 15.05 5.11 -21.46
N TRP A 370 15.73 3.97 -21.49
CA TRP A 370 15.43 2.82 -22.35
C TRP A 370 14.65 1.72 -21.63
N SER A 371 14.28 1.94 -20.36
CA SER A 371 13.56 0.96 -19.56
C SER A 371 12.77 1.65 -18.45
N ILE A 372 11.75 0.95 -17.93
CA ILE A 372 11.05 1.38 -16.71
C ILE A 372 11.51 0.45 -15.59
N HIS A 373 12.43 0.93 -14.76
CA HIS A 373 13.21 0.05 -13.87
C HIS A 373 13.89 -1.06 -14.69
N SER A 374 13.71 -2.33 -14.32
CA SER A 374 14.20 -3.48 -15.08
C SER A 374 13.26 -3.94 -16.20
N GLU A 375 12.05 -3.38 -16.30
CA GLU A 375 11.12 -3.69 -17.38
C GLU A 375 11.60 -3.07 -18.68
N TYR A 376 11.62 -3.85 -19.76
CA TYR A 376 12.18 -3.50 -21.08
C TYR A 376 13.72 -3.40 -21.14
N GLN A 377 14.46 -3.94 -20.17
CA GLN A 377 15.94 -3.95 -20.21
C GLN A 377 16.54 -5.12 -20.99
N ASP A 378 15.76 -6.18 -21.18
CA ASP A 378 16.17 -7.49 -21.69
C ASP A 378 16.25 -7.58 -23.22
#